data_AF-A8IF67-F1
#
_entry.id   AF-A8IF67-F1
#
_cell.length_a   1.000
_cell.length_b   1.000
_cell.length_c   1.000
_cell.angle_alpha   90.00
_cell.angle_beta   90.00
_cell.angle_gamma   90.00
#
_symmetry.space_group_name_H-M   'P 1'
#
loop_
_entity.id
_entity.type
_entity.pdbx_description
1 polymer ?
#
loop_
_entity_poly.entity_id
_entity_poly.type
_entity_poly.pdbx_seq_one_letter_code
_entity_poly.pdbx_strand_id
1 'polypeptide(L)'
;MTERDRKRRSTRSTRASKMITPPAISKMQTIMRKEMVREFLAEFMSTFVMMVFGLGSVAHMVLGDKMGSYLGVNLGFGFGVTMGVHVAGNISGAHMNAAVTFTNCAIGRMSWKKFPVYVLGQFLGSFLAAATVYCLFYGAIMEFSEGKLTVTGPTATANIFATYLPHT
;
A
#
# COMPACT_ATOMS: atom_id res chain seq x y z
N MET A 1 -5.95 42.20 44.92
CA MET A 1 -5.91 40.81 44.41
C MET A 1 -4.47 40.32 44.53
N THR A 2 -4.19 39.45 45.50
CA THR A 2 -2.85 39.13 45.99
C THR A 2 -2.11 38.09 45.15
N GLU A 3 -0.78 38.25 45.03
CA GLU A 3 0.12 37.38 44.25
C GLU A 3 0.04 35.88 44.61
N ARG A 4 -0.40 35.57 45.84
CA ARG A 4 -0.66 34.20 46.31
C ARG A 4 -1.84 33.52 45.59
N ASP A 5 -2.82 34.28 45.13
CA ASP A 5 -3.97 33.74 44.38
C ASP A 5 -3.59 33.37 42.94
N ARG A 6 -2.60 34.06 42.36
CA ARG A 6 -2.06 33.74 41.03
C ARG A 6 -1.30 32.41 41.04
N LYS A 7 -0.55 32.12 42.12
CA LYS A 7 0.21 30.88 42.28
C LYS A 7 -0.68 29.65 42.55
N ARG A 8 -1.82 29.83 43.24
CA ARG A 8 -2.83 28.77 43.47
C ARG A 8 -3.63 28.42 42.20
N ARG A 9 -3.82 29.36 41.28
CA ARG A 9 -4.46 29.08 39.98
C ARG A 9 -3.52 28.36 39.00
N SER A 10 -2.23 28.68 39.00
CA SER A 10 -1.23 28.04 38.14
C SER A 10 -0.98 26.56 38.49
N THR A 11 -1.08 26.20 39.77
CA THR A 11 -0.84 24.81 40.23
C THR A 11 -2.03 23.86 40.04
N ARG A 12 -3.20 24.36 39.63
CA ARG A 12 -4.41 23.53 39.46
C ARG A 12 -4.63 23.03 38.02
N SER A 13 -3.83 23.50 37.06
CA SER A 13 -4.03 23.24 35.61
C SER A 13 -3.01 22.25 35.00
N THR A 14 -2.35 21.43 35.80
CA THR A 14 -1.47 20.34 35.32
C THR A 14 -1.86 18.98 35.89
N ARG A 15 -3.10 18.81 36.33
CA ARG A 15 -3.68 17.48 36.49
C ARG A 15 -4.12 17.01 35.10
N ALA A 16 -3.11 16.70 34.28
CA ALA A 16 -3.26 15.98 33.03
C ALA A 16 -4.20 14.81 33.29
N SER A 17 -5.36 14.85 32.64
CA SER A 17 -6.27 13.73 32.57
C SER A 17 -5.51 12.60 31.89
N LYS A 18 -4.82 11.77 32.68
CA LYS A 18 -4.35 10.46 32.25
C LYS A 18 -5.63 9.67 31.97
N MET A 19 -6.11 9.77 30.73
CA MET A 19 -7.05 8.82 30.17
C MET A 19 -6.47 7.44 30.45
N ILE A 20 -7.09 6.69 31.35
CA ILE A 20 -6.75 5.30 31.62
C ILE A 20 -7.21 4.55 30.37
N THR A 21 -6.33 4.45 29.37
CA THR A 21 -6.58 3.63 28.19
C THR A 21 -6.73 2.18 28.66
N PRO A 22 -7.77 1.46 28.22
CA PRO A 22 -7.95 0.06 28.54
C PRO A 22 -6.66 -0.73 28.25
N PRO A 23 -6.29 -1.72 29.09
CA PRO A 23 -5.03 -2.46 28.94
C PRO A 23 -4.88 -3.13 27.56
N ALA A 24 -5.99 -3.46 26.90
CA ALA A 24 -6.01 -3.96 25.51
C ALA A 24 -5.56 -2.89 24.49
N ILE A 25 -6.06 -1.65 24.61
CA ILE A 25 -5.70 -0.54 23.72
C ILE A 25 -4.24 -0.14 23.94
N SER A 26 -3.77 -0.13 25.18
CA SER A 26 -2.35 0.10 25.52
C SER A 26 -1.42 -0.96 24.90
N LYS A 27 -1.80 -2.24 24.94
CA LYS A 27 -1.04 -3.33 24.30
C LYS A 27 -1.00 -3.18 22.78
N MET A 28 -2.13 -2.91 22.13
CA MET A 28 -2.18 -2.66 20.68
C MET A 28 -1.33 -1.45 20.28
N GLN A 29 -1.42 -0.34 21.02
CA GLN A 29 -0.59 0.84 20.81
C GLN A 29 0.91 0.56 20.96
N THR A 30 1.29 -0.40 21.81
CA THR A 30 2.69 -0.79 22.01
C THR A 30 3.19 -1.68 20.86
N ILE A 31 2.34 -2.60 20.37
CA ILE A 31 2.65 -3.45 19.20
C ILE A 31 2.78 -2.59 17.94
N MET A 32 1.85 -1.67 17.71
CA MET A 32 1.91 -0.70 16.61
C MET A 32 3.09 0.26 16.71
N ARG A 33 3.68 0.41 17.89
CA ARG A 33 4.89 1.22 18.08
C ARG A 33 6.17 0.49 17.66
N LYS A 34 6.13 -0.84 17.51
CA LYS A 34 7.28 -1.60 17.04
C LYS A 34 7.60 -1.20 15.60
N GLU A 35 8.86 -0.84 15.36
CA GLU A 35 9.38 -0.39 14.08
C GLU A 35 9.00 -1.35 12.94
N MET A 36 9.19 -2.66 13.15
CA MET A 36 8.84 -3.71 12.19
C MET A 36 7.36 -3.69 11.75
N VAL A 37 6.44 -3.42 12.68
CA VAL A 37 4.99 -3.40 12.38
C VAL A 37 4.64 -2.14 11.60
N ARG A 38 5.27 -1.01 11.93
CA ARG A 38 5.10 0.24 11.19
C ARG A 38 5.63 0.12 9.77
N GLU A 39 6.81 -0.50 9.60
CA GLU A 39 7.41 -0.77 8.30
C GLU A 39 6.54 -1.73 7.47
N PHE A 40 6.04 -2.81 8.09
CA PHE A 40 5.10 -3.73 7.45
C PHE A 40 3.85 -3.01 6.94
N LEU A 41 3.19 -2.23 7.79
CA LEU A 41 1.97 -1.50 7.41
C LEU A 41 2.25 -0.42 6.37
N ALA A 42 3.41 0.23 6.44
CA ALA A 42 3.82 1.22 5.46
C ALA A 42 4.04 0.57 4.08
N GLU A 43 4.81 -0.52 4.00
CA GLU A 43 5.03 -1.29 2.77
C GLU A 43 3.74 -1.89 2.22
N PHE A 44 2.86 -2.36 3.09
CA PHE A 44 1.53 -2.85 2.71
C PHE A 44 0.71 -1.76 2.03
N MET A 45 0.56 -0.59 2.67
CA MET A 45 -0.24 0.50 2.15
C MET A 45 0.36 1.14 0.90
N SER A 46 1.68 1.33 0.85
CA SER A 46 2.34 1.90 -0.33
C SER A 46 2.26 0.96 -1.53
N THR A 47 2.48 -0.33 -1.34
CA THR A 47 2.33 -1.33 -2.41
C THR A 47 0.88 -1.46 -2.87
N PHE A 48 -0.08 -1.40 -1.94
CA PHE A 48 -1.50 -1.38 -2.27
C PHE A 48 -1.86 -0.21 -3.17
N VAL A 49 -1.47 1.02 -2.77
CA VAL A 49 -1.73 2.24 -3.56
C VAL A 49 -1.08 2.13 -4.94
N MET A 50 0.21 1.78 -5.00
CA MET A 50 0.92 1.61 -6.27
C MET A 50 0.20 0.64 -7.21
N MET A 51 -0.22 -0.52 -6.69
CA MET A 51 -0.87 -1.56 -7.50
C MET A 51 -2.30 -1.21 -7.89
N VAL A 52 -3.07 -0.51 -7.07
CA VAL A 52 -4.41 -0.05 -7.47
C VAL A 52 -4.33 0.90 -8.68
N PHE A 53 -3.40 1.86 -8.66
CA PHE A 53 -3.18 2.77 -9.79
C PHE A 53 -2.63 2.03 -11.01
N GLY A 54 -1.63 1.17 -10.82
CA GLY A 54 -1.01 0.40 -11.89
C GLY A 54 -2.00 -0.57 -12.55
N LEU A 55 -2.56 -1.51 -11.79
CA LEU A 55 -3.50 -2.50 -12.32
C LEU A 55 -4.79 -1.85 -12.84
N GLY A 56 -5.27 -0.79 -12.21
CA GLY A 56 -6.43 -0.03 -12.68
C GLY A 56 -6.18 0.62 -14.05
N SER A 57 -4.97 1.13 -14.30
CA SER A 57 -4.59 1.68 -15.60
C SER A 57 -4.51 0.60 -16.70
N VAL A 58 -4.04 -0.62 -16.35
CA VAL A 58 -4.02 -1.77 -17.28
C VAL A 58 -5.44 -2.27 -17.56
N ALA A 59 -6.30 -2.35 -16.53
CA ALA A 59 -7.71 -2.69 -16.70
C ALA A 59 -8.39 -1.70 -17.65
N HIS A 60 -8.12 -0.40 -17.49
CA HIS A 60 -8.64 0.63 -18.39
C HIS A 60 -8.08 0.54 -19.80
N MET A 61 -6.83 0.09 -19.96
CA MET A 61 -6.24 -0.18 -21.28
C MET A 61 -6.92 -1.35 -22.00
N VAL A 62 -7.19 -2.45 -21.29
CA VAL A 62 -7.76 -3.67 -21.87
C VAL A 62 -9.27 -3.54 -22.09
N LEU A 63 -9.98 -2.95 -21.13
CA LEU A 63 -11.46 -2.91 -21.11
C LEU A 63 -12.02 -1.61 -21.70
N GLY A 64 -11.23 -0.53 -21.74
CA GLY A 64 -11.69 0.81 -22.08
C GLY A 64 -11.78 1.12 -23.58
N ASP A 65 -11.62 0.13 -24.46
CA ASP A 65 -11.60 0.23 -25.94
C ASP A 65 -10.74 1.40 -26.47
N LYS A 66 -11.32 2.61 -26.56
CA LYS A 66 -10.65 3.83 -27.08
C LYS A 66 -10.10 4.77 -26.01
N MET A 67 -10.48 4.60 -24.74
CA MET A 67 -10.01 5.43 -23.63
C MET A 67 -8.74 4.90 -22.98
N GLY A 68 -8.37 3.67 -23.31
CA GLY A 68 -7.17 2.98 -22.87
C GLY A 68 -5.96 3.27 -23.75
N SER A 69 -4.80 3.56 -23.17
CA SER A 69 -3.54 3.65 -23.93
C SER A 69 -2.36 3.14 -23.12
N TYR A 70 -1.34 2.64 -23.81
CA TYR A 70 -0.07 2.25 -23.19
C TYR A 70 0.59 3.41 -22.43
N LEU A 71 0.41 4.65 -22.90
CA LEU A 71 0.88 5.83 -22.18
C LEU A 71 0.16 6.00 -20.84
N GLY A 72 -1.14 5.72 -20.79
CA GLY A 72 -1.93 5.71 -19.57
C GLY A 72 -1.41 4.69 -18.55
N VAL A 73 -0.97 3.51 -19.01
CA VAL A 73 -0.36 2.50 -18.13
C VAL A 73 0.97 2.99 -17.55
N ASN A 74 1.85 3.55 -18.40
CA ASN A 74 3.14 4.07 -17.97
C ASN A 74 2.99 5.20 -16.94
N LEU A 75 2.07 6.14 -17.18
CA LEU A 75 1.78 7.23 -16.26
C LEU A 75 1.08 6.74 -14.99
N GLY A 76 0.15 5.79 -15.11
CA GLY A 76 -0.57 5.19 -13.97
C GLY A 76 0.38 4.50 -12.99
N PHE A 77 1.29 3.67 -13.49
CA PHE A 77 2.34 3.06 -12.66
C PHE A 77 3.31 4.11 -12.10
N GLY A 78 3.78 5.06 -12.94
CA GLY A 78 4.73 6.08 -12.51
C GLY A 78 4.19 6.96 -11.37
N PHE A 79 2.97 7.48 -11.52
CA PHE A 79 2.34 8.26 -10.45
C PHE A 79 1.90 7.38 -9.27
N GLY A 80 1.51 6.13 -9.50
CA GLY A 80 1.23 5.16 -8.45
C GLY A 80 2.43 4.94 -7.53
N VAL A 81 3.63 4.77 -8.10
CA VAL A 81 4.90 4.69 -7.35
C VAL A 81 5.14 5.99 -6.57
N THR A 82 5.01 7.16 -7.19
CA THR A 82 5.20 8.45 -6.51
C THR A 82 4.28 8.61 -5.29
N MET A 83 3.00 8.23 -5.43
CA MET A 83 2.06 8.27 -4.32
C MET A 83 2.42 7.25 -3.23
N GLY A 84 2.84 6.04 -3.62
CA GLY A 84 3.35 5.05 -2.67
C GLY A 84 4.58 5.52 -1.89
N VAL A 85 5.51 6.24 -2.55
CA VAL A 85 6.64 6.90 -1.89
C VAL A 85 6.17 7.96 -0.89
N HIS A 86 5.14 8.74 -1.22
CA HIS A 86 4.60 9.73 -0.29
C HIS A 86 3.97 9.07 0.96
N VAL A 87 3.34 7.90 0.80
CA VAL A 87 2.71 7.15 1.90
C VAL A 87 3.75 6.55 2.86
N ALA A 88 4.80 5.91 2.33
CA ALA A 88 5.69 5.07 3.13
C ALA A 88 7.14 5.57 3.21
N GLY A 89 7.52 6.62 2.46
CA GLY A 89 8.90 7.06 2.30
C GLY A 89 9.59 7.39 3.62
N ASN A 90 8.89 8.11 4.51
CA ASN A 90 9.43 8.49 5.82
C ASN A 90 9.32 7.38 6.90
N ILE A 91 8.71 6.23 6.57
CA ILE A 91 8.47 5.15 7.54
C ILE A 91 9.32 3.93 7.21
N SER A 92 9.17 3.36 6.01
CA SER A 92 9.87 2.13 5.58
C SER A 92 10.94 2.37 4.53
N GLY A 93 11.01 3.57 3.94
CA GLY A 93 11.78 3.86 2.73
C GLY A 93 11.02 3.57 1.43
N ALA A 94 9.75 3.15 1.53
CA ALA A 94 8.86 2.84 0.39
C ALA A 94 9.52 1.95 -0.67
N HIS A 95 9.98 0.77 -0.27
CA HIS A 95 10.61 -0.16 -1.20
C HIS A 95 9.60 -0.65 -2.24
N MET A 96 8.38 -1.02 -1.80
CA MET A 96 7.25 -1.49 -2.63
C MET A 96 7.57 -2.66 -3.57
N ASN A 97 8.76 -3.24 -3.41
CA ASN A 97 9.36 -4.17 -4.34
C ASN A 97 10.36 -5.06 -3.59
N ALA A 98 10.15 -6.36 -3.71
CA ALA A 98 10.99 -7.37 -3.07
C ALA A 98 12.44 -7.33 -3.58
N ALA A 99 12.66 -7.00 -4.86
CA ALA A 99 14.00 -6.90 -5.44
C ALA A 99 14.76 -5.67 -4.92
N VAL A 100 14.09 -4.53 -4.74
CA VAL A 100 14.67 -3.33 -4.11
C VAL A 100 15.02 -3.63 -2.65
N THR A 101 14.10 -4.29 -1.94
CA THR A 101 14.30 -4.75 -0.56
C THR A 101 15.50 -5.70 -0.45
N PHE A 102 15.61 -6.67 -1.36
CA PHE A 102 16.72 -7.61 -1.44
C PHE A 102 18.04 -6.89 -1.71
N THR A 103 18.05 -5.95 -2.65
CA THR A 103 19.24 -5.17 -3.00
C THR A 103 19.74 -4.39 -1.80
N ASN A 104 18.83 -3.72 -1.06
CA ASN A 104 19.19 -3.00 0.16
C ASN A 104 19.73 -3.92 1.27
N CYS A 105 19.26 -5.17 1.36
CA CYS A 105 19.88 -6.17 2.23
C CYS A 105 21.27 -6.59 1.75
N ALA A 106 21.43 -6.85 0.45
CA ALA A 106 22.68 -7.33 -0.13
C ALA A 106 23.82 -6.31 0.00
N ILE A 107 23.52 -5.01 -0.16
CA ILE A 107 24.49 -3.93 -0.01
C ILE A 107 24.67 -3.46 1.44
N GLY A 108 24.06 -4.15 2.42
CA GLY A 108 24.21 -3.85 3.85
C GLY A 108 23.48 -2.60 4.36
N ARG A 109 22.55 -2.04 3.59
CA ARG A 109 21.72 -0.90 4.00
C ARG A 109 20.53 -1.29 4.88
N MET A 110 20.14 -2.57 4.87
CA MET A 110 19.05 -3.09 5.68
C MET A 110 19.42 -4.43 6.33
N SER A 111 18.92 -4.69 7.54
CA SER A 111 19.08 -6.00 8.18
C SER A 111 18.25 -7.08 7.48
N TRP A 112 18.85 -8.24 7.24
CA TRP A 112 18.18 -9.43 6.69
C TRP A 112 16.96 -9.89 7.50
N LYS A 113 16.86 -9.54 8.79
CA LYS A 113 15.68 -9.83 9.62
C LYS A 113 14.43 -9.05 9.18
N LYS A 114 14.61 -7.88 8.56
CA LYS A 114 13.51 -7.03 8.04
C LYS A 114 12.98 -7.51 6.70
N PHE A 115 13.82 -8.19 5.91
CA PHE A 115 13.48 -8.69 4.58
C PHE A 115 12.13 -9.45 4.51
N PRO A 116 11.90 -10.53 5.29
CA PRO A 116 10.64 -11.27 5.19
C PRO A 116 9.42 -10.45 5.60
N VAL A 117 9.59 -9.47 6.50
CA VAL A 117 8.50 -8.59 6.93
C VAL A 117 8.10 -7.64 5.81
N TYR A 118 9.08 -7.05 5.12
CA TYR A 118 8.83 -6.18 3.96
C TYR A 118 8.17 -6.95 2.82
N VAL A 119 8.72 -8.11 2.46
CA VAL A 119 8.18 -8.94 1.39
C VAL A 119 6.75 -9.38 1.70
N LEU A 120 6.47 -9.80 2.94
CA LEU A 120 5.11 -10.18 3.32
C LEU A 120 4.14 -9.00 3.22
N GLY A 121 4.55 -7.80 3.66
CA GLY A 121 3.74 -6.58 3.55
C GLY A 121 3.44 -6.23 2.09
N GLN A 122 4.46 -6.25 1.23
CA GLN A 122 4.34 -5.99 -0.21
C GLN A 122 3.42 -7.01 -0.89
N PHE A 123 3.60 -8.30 -0.63
CA PHE A 123 2.78 -9.36 -1.22
C PHE A 123 1.31 -9.28 -0.81
N LEU A 124 1.03 -9.03 0.47
CA LEU A 124 -0.35 -8.87 0.94
C LEU A 124 -0.98 -7.59 0.38
N GLY A 125 -0.21 -6.51 0.28
CA GLY A 125 -0.66 -5.24 -0.30
C GLY A 125 -1.01 -5.38 -1.78
N SER A 126 -0.14 -6.02 -2.56
CA SER A 126 -0.39 -6.25 -3.99
C SER A 126 -1.54 -7.22 -4.24
N PHE A 127 -1.65 -8.29 -3.44
CA PHE A 127 -2.74 -9.24 -3.53
C PHE A 127 -4.11 -8.59 -3.27
N LEU A 128 -4.22 -7.80 -2.20
CA LEU A 128 -5.46 -7.07 -1.89
C LEU A 128 -5.75 -5.97 -2.90
N ALA A 129 -4.73 -5.32 -3.47
CA ALA A 129 -4.94 -4.38 -4.57
C ALA A 129 -5.51 -5.06 -5.82
N ALA A 130 -4.97 -6.23 -6.20
CA ALA A 130 -5.49 -7.02 -7.30
C ALA A 130 -6.96 -7.44 -7.07
N ALA A 131 -7.27 -7.92 -5.86
CA ALA A 131 -8.66 -8.24 -5.48
C ALA A 131 -9.58 -7.02 -5.55
N THR A 132 -9.11 -5.86 -5.08
CA THR A 132 -9.87 -4.60 -5.12
C THR A 132 -10.14 -4.16 -6.56
N VAL A 133 -9.13 -4.20 -7.43
CA VAL A 133 -9.28 -3.86 -8.85
C VAL A 133 -10.22 -4.84 -9.54
N TYR A 134 -10.11 -6.15 -9.25
CA TYR A 134 -11.06 -7.13 -9.78
C TYR A 134 -12.50 -6.82 -9.37
N CYS A 135 -12.75 -6.49 -8.10
CA CYS A 135 -14.08 -6.11 -7.63
C CYS A 135 -14.60 -4.82 -8.29
N LEU A 136 -13.74 -3.81 -8.45
CA LEU A 136 -14.10 -2.54 -9.08
C LEU A 136 -14.45 -2.70 -10.57
N PHE A 137 -13.69 -3.53 -11.28
CA PHE A 137 -13.85 -3.76 -12.72
C PHE A 137 -14.67 -5.02 -13.04
N TYR A 138 -15.31 -5.66 -12.05
CA TYR A 138 -16.00 -6.94 -12.22
C TYR A 138 -17.02 -6.90 -13.37
N GLY A 139 -17.87 -5.87 -13.41
CA GLY A 139 -18.86 -5.72 -14.50
C GLY A 139 -18.21 -5.62 -15.87
N ALA A 140 -17.19 -4.77 -16.01
CA ALA A 140 -16.48 -4.56 -17.27
C ALA A 140 -15.70 -5.82 -17.72
N ILE A 141 -15.08 -6.55 -16.79
CA ILE A 141 -14.40 -7.81 -17.08
C ILE A 141 -15.39 -8.85 -17.59
N MET A 142 -16.54 -8.99 -16.94
CA MET A 142 -17.56 -9.97 -17.31
C MET A 142 -18.19 -9.65 -18.68
N GLU A 143 -18.41 -8.38 -18.98
CA GLU A 143 -18.92 -7.91 -20.28
C GLU A 143 -17.89 -8.17 -21.39
N PHE A 144 -16.63 -7.77 -21.19
CA PHE A 144 -15.56 -7.94 -22.18
C PHE A 144 -15.23 -9.41 -22.46
N SER A 145 -15.28 -10.26 -21.43
CA SER A 145 -14.93 -11.67 -21.53
C SER A 145 -16.11 -12.59 -21.85
N GLU A 146 -17.32 -12.05 -22.02
CA GLU A 146 -18.57 -12.83 -22.15
C GLU A 146 -18.73 -13.87 -21.02
N GLY A 147 -18.26 -13.53 -19.82
CA GLY A 147 -18.23 -14.41 -18.65
C GLY A 147 -17.18 -15.52 -18.67
N LYS A 148 -16.24 -15.53 -19.63
CA LYS A 148 -15.15 -16.52 -19.73
C LYS A 148 -13.81 -15.90 -19.38
N LEU A 149 -13.34 -16.12 -18.16
CA LEU A 149 -12.03 -15.65 -17.71
C LEU A 149 -10.90 -16.45 -18.39
N THR A 150 -10.38 -15.92 -19.49
CA THR A 150 -9.30 -16.53 -20.27
C THR A 150 -7.95 -15.90 -19.95
N VAL A 151 -6.89 -16.71 -20.02
CA VAL A 151 -5.51 -16.27 -19.79
C VAL A 151 -4.83 -15.82 -21.09
N THR A 152 -5.17 -16.48 -22.20
CA THR A 152 -4.63 -16.22 -23.53
C THR A 152 -5.77 -16.11 -24.55
N GLY A 153 -5.51 -15.44 -25.66
CA GLY A 153 -6.49 -15.21 -26.72
C GLY A 153 -6.97 -13.76 -26.81
N PRO A 154 -7.89 -13.45 -27.73
CA PRO A 154 -8.34 -12.09 -28.02
C PRO A 154 -9.12 -11.44 -26.87
N THR A 155 -9.74 -12.24 -26.00
CA THR A 155 -10.50 -11.77 -24.83
C THR A 155 -9.75 -12.01 -23.51
N ALA A 156 -8.43 -12.17 -23.55
CA ALA A 156 -7.63 -12.42 -22.36
C ALA A 156 -7.71 -11.25 -21.36
N THR A 157 -8.09 -11.56 -20.12
CA THR A 157 -8.19 -10.58 -19.02
C THR A 157 -7.15 -10.80 -17.93
N ALA A 158 -6.44 -11.94 -17.95
CA ALA A 158 -5.42 -12.25 -16.94
C ALA A 158 -4.22 -11.29 -16.98
N ASN A 159 -3.92 -10.74 -18.16
CA ASN A 159 -2.88 -9.74 -18.40
C ASN A 159 -3.10 -8.42 -17.64
N ILE A 160 -4.31 -8.18 -17.13
CA ILE A 160 -4.61 -7.04 -16.25
C ILE A 160 -3.86 -7.16 -14.92
N PHE A 161 -3.70 -8.38 -14.40
CA PHE A 161 -3.18 -8.64 -13.05
C PHE A 161 -1.72 -9.09 -13.02
N ALA A 162 -1.25 -9.73 -14.09
CA ALA A 162 0.10 -10.25 -14.19
C ALA A 162 0.64 -10.09 -15.62
N THR A 163 1.96 -10.06 -15.76
CA THR A 163 2.62 -9.97 -17.06
C THR A 163 2.72 -11.34 -17.71
N TYR A 164 2.39 -11.40 -19.01
CA TYR A 164 2.49 -12.60 -19.83
C TYR A 164 3.36 -12.31 -21.05
N LEU A 165 4.12 -13.31 -21.51
CA LEU A 165 4.94 -13.18 -22.71
C LEU A 165 4.03 -13.15 -23.95
N PRO A 166 4.28 -12.27 -24.94
CA PRO A 166 3.53 -12.27 -26.18
C PRO A 166 3.71 -13.61 -26.92
N HIS A 167 2.62 -14.22 -27.37
CA HIS A 167 2.70 -15.33 -28.32
C HIS A 167 2.92 -14.72 -29.71
N THR A 168 4.15 -14.83 -30.22
CA THR A 168 4.51 -14.51 -31.62
C THR A 168 3.94 -15.54 -32.58
#